data_AF-A0A251YRK3-F1
#
_entry.id   AF-A0A251YRK3-F1
#
_cell.length_a   1.000
_cell.length_b   1.000
_cell.length_c   1.000
_cell.angle_alpha   90.00
_cell.angle_beta   90.00
_cell.angle_gamma   90.00
#
_symmetry.space_group_name_H-M   'P 1'
#
loop_
_entity.id
_entity.type
_entity.pdbx_description
1 polymer ?
#
loop_
_entity_poly.entity_id
_entity_poly.type
_entity_poly.pdbx_seq_one_letter_code
_entity_poly.pdbx_strand_id
1 'polypeptide(L)'
;MVFGDREDPRARLHAVFGGPAATSGQPPVAALEWAERTLVEADPAHAADVVAATRLLRRAKRRLTLGPAVFLAKHALARRRPA
;
A
#
# COMPACT_ATOMS: atom_id res chain seq x y z
N MET A 1 -25.63 -12.45 5.61
CA MET A 1 -24.86 -11.99 4.42
C MET A 1 -23.41 -12.39 4.62
N VAL A 2 -22.95 -13.36 3.85
CA VAL A 2 -21.59 -13.91 3.95
C VAL A 2 -20.64 -12.92 3.30
N PHE A 3 -19.77 -12.30 4.10
CA PHE A 3 -18.69 -11.44 3.61
C PHE A 3 -17.69 -12.32 2.84
N GLY A 4 -17.94 -12.45 1.53
CA GLY A 4 -17.07 -13.17 0.61
C GLY A 4 -15.64 -12.66 0.67
N ASP A 5 -14.71 -13.61 0.65
CA ASP A 5 -13.30 -13.41 0.29
C ASP A 5 -12.61 -12.20 0.95
N ARG A 6 -12.53 -12.21 2.28
CA ARG A 6 -11.65 -11.29 3.01
C ARG A 6 -10.20 -11.77 2.87
N GLU A 7 -9.66 -11.78 1.65
CA GLU A 7 -8.23 -11.97 1.41
C GLU A 7 -7.50 -10.92 2.25
N ASP A 8 -6.69 -11.37 3.21
CA ASP A 8 -5.98 -10.44 4.09
C ASP A 8 -5.02 -9.59 3.24
N PRO A 9 -5.12 -8.25 3.29
CA PRO A 9 -4.30 -7.40 2.44
C PRO A 9 -2.81 -7.59 2.70
N ARG A 10 -2.40 -8.03 3.91
CA ARG A 10 -1.00 -8.32 4.22
C ARG A 10 -0.55 -9.61 3.55
N ALA A 11 -1.37 -10.66 3.57
CA ALA A 11 -1.09 -11.90 2.84
C ALA A 11 -0.91 -11.63 1.35
N ARG A 12 -1.78 -10.78 0.77
CA ARG A 12 -1.66 -10.38 -0.63
C ARG A 12 -0.43 -9.53 -0.90
N LEU A 13 -0.11 -8.56 -0.03
CA LEU A 13 1.12 -7.78 -0.15
C LEU A 13 2.35 -8.67 -0.04
N HIS A 14 2.35 -9.65 0.85
CA HIS A 14 3.43 -10.60 1.00
C HIS A 14 3.62 -11.45 -0.26
N ALA A 15 2.53 -11.92 -0.89
CA ALA A 15 2.61 -12.60 -2.18
C ALA A 15 3.13 -11.73 -3.33
N VAL A 16 2.94 -10.40 -3.25
CA VAL A 16 3.32 -9.45 -4.32
C VAL A 16 4.72 -8.85 -4.14
N PHE A 17 5.18 -8.71 -2.90
CA PHE A 17 6.45 -8.04 -2.55
C PHE A 17 7.46 -8.96 -1.86
N GLY A 18 7.04 -10.13 -1.38
CA GLY A 18 7.88 -11.01 -0.57
C GLY A 18 8.25 -10.37 0.77
N GLY A 19 9.35 -10.85 1.36
CA GLY A 19 9.94 -10.29 2.59
C GLY A 19 9.36 -10.86 3.89
N PRO A 20 9.97 -10.53 5.05
CA PRO A 20 9.51 -11.00 6.34
C PRO A 20 8.09 -10.50 6.63
N ALA A 21 7.28 -11.36 7.27
CA ALA A 21 5.95 -10.99 7.72
C ALA A 21 6.04 -9.78 8.66
N ALA A 22 5.21 -8.77 8.41
CA ALA A 22 5.16 -7.60 9.26
C ALA A 22 4.61 -7.96 10.64
N THR A 23 5.13 -7.30 11.68
CA THR A 23 4.53 -7.32 13.02
C THR A 23 3.09 -6.80 12.95
N SER A 24 2.21 -7.43 13.73
CA SER A 24 0.76 -7.24 13.68
C SER A 24 0.32 -5.78 13.48
N GLY A 25 -0.52 -5.54 12.47
CA GLY A 25 -1.01 -4.20 12.15
C GLY A 25 -0.39 -3.57 10.91
N GLN A 26 0.85 -3.92 10.57
CA GLN A 26 1.62 -3.21 9.54
C GLN A 26 1.69 -3.95 8.19
N PRO A 27 1.89 -3.22 7.07
CA PRO A 27 2.25 -3.84 5.79
C PRO A 27 3.69 -4.39 5.82
N PRO A 28 4.02 -5.38 4.97
CA PRO A 28 5.40 -5.85 4.79
C PRO A 28 6.34 -4.68 4.51
N VAL A 29 7.53 -4.68 5.13
CA VAL A 29 8.51 -3.58 5.02
C VAL A 29 8.83 -3.29 3.55
N ALA A 30 9.11 -4.32 2.76
CA ALA A 30 9.39 -4.19 1.33
C ALA A 30 8.25 -3.54 0.53
N ALA A 31 6.99 -3.80 0.91
CA ALA A 31 5.84 -3.16 0.27
C ALA A 31 5.76 -1.68 0.66
N LEU A 32 6.02 -1.37 1.93
CA LEU A 32 5.98 -0.01 2.46
C LEU A 32 7.06 0.88 1.82
N GLU A 33 8.31 0.42 1.81
CA GLU A 33 9.44 1.14 1.20
C GLU A 33 9.20 1.38 -0.30
N TRP A 34 8.69 0.37 -1.00
CA TRP A 34 8.33 0.52 -2.41
C TRP A 34 7.24 1.58 -2.60
N ALA A 35 6.21 1.60 -1.75
CA ALA A 35 5.14 2.59 -1.85
C ALA A 35 5.64 4.00 -1.55
N GLU A 36 6.48 4.17 -0.53
CA GLU A 36 7.09 5.46 -0.21
C GLU A 36 7.91 5.99 -1.38
N ARG A 37 8.79 5.16 -1.96
CA ARG A 37 9.58 5.52 -3.15
C ARG A 37 8.71 5.87 -4.34
N THR A 38 7.73 5.03 -4.66
CA THR A 38 6.81 5.25 -5.78
C THR A 38 6.06 6.58 -5.64
N LEU A 39 5.66 6.95 -4.42
CA LEU A 39 4.99 8.22 -4.14
C LEU A 39 5.96 9.41 -4.06
N VAL A 40 7.28 9.20 -3.93
CA VAL A 40 8.32 10.27 -3.97
C VAL A 40 8.66 10.57 -5.42
N GLU A 41 8.82 9.50 -6.21
CA GLU A 41 9.07 9.59 -7.65
C GLU A 41 7.85 10.11 -8.41
N ALA A 42 6.64 9.81 -7.91
CA ALA A 42 5.44 10.50 -8.34
C ALA A 42 5.41 11.92 -7.77
N ASP A 43 4.94 12.86 -8.59
CA ASP A 43 4.76 14.25 -8.20
C ASP A 43 4.04 14.37 -6.83
N PRO A 44 4.62 15.06 -5.83
CA PRO A 44 4.08 15.09 -4.48
C PRO A 44 2.68 15.71 -4.38
N ALA A 45 2.30 16.59 -5.32
CA ALA A 45 0.94 17.11 -5.41
C ALA A 45 -0.07 16.04 -5.85
N HIS A 46 0.35 15.00 -6.57
CA HIS A 46 -0.50 13.88 -6.98
C HIS A 46 -0.70 12.80 -5.91
N ALA A 47 -0.01 12.89 -4.77
CA ALA A 47 -0.16 11.97 -3.64
C ALA A 47 -0.74 12.66 -2.39
N ALA A 48 -1.55 13.71 -2.58
CA ALA A 48 -2.11 14.51 -1.49
C ALA A 48 -3.09 13.74 -0.58
N ASP A 49 -3.73 12.69 -1.09
CA ASP A 49 -4.72 11.90 -0.37
C ASP A 49 -4.65 10.40 -0.70
N VAL A 50 -5.35 9.59 0.11
CA VAL A 50 -5.34 8.11 0.01
C VAL A 50 -5.83 7.63 -1.35
N VAL A 51 -6.79 8.30 -1.97
CA VAL A 51 -7.36 7.87 -3.27
C VAL A 51 -6.34 8.13 -4.38
N ALA A 52 -5.72 9.31 -4.38
CA ALA A 52 -4.69 9.68 -5.35
C ALA A 52 -3.47 8.76 -5.23
N ALA A 53 -2.98 8.53 -4.00
CA ALA A 53 -1.91 7.57 -3.72
C ALA A 53 -2.28 6.14 -4.15
N THR A 54 -3.49 5.67 -3.86
CA THR A 54 -3.95 4.33 -4.29
C THR A 54 -3.92 4.18 -5.81
N ARG A 55 -4.38 5.20 -6.55
CA ARG A 55 -4.36 5.20 -8.03
C ARG A 55 -2.93 5.14 -8.57
N LEU A 56 -2.01 5.92 -8.00
CA LEU A 56 -0.59 5.90 -8.35
C LEU A 56 0.03 4.52 -8.13
N LEU A 57 -0.17 3.93 -6.94
CA LEU A 57 0.37 2.61 -6.61
C LEU A 57 -0.17 1.52 -7.54
N ARG A 58 -1.48 1.53 -7.85
CA ARG A 58 -2.07 0.55 -8.79
C ARG A 58 -1.59 0.74 -10.22
N ARG A 59 -1.33 1.98 -10.64
CA ARG A 59 -0.75 2.28 -11.96
C ARG A 59 0.69 1.78 -12.06
N ALA A 60 1.47 1.95 -10.99
CA ALA A 60 2.86 1.48 -10.92
C ALA A 60 2.97 -0.05 -10.82
N LYS A 61 2.05 -0.72 -10.10
CA LYS A 61 2.04 -2.17 -9.94
C LYS A 61 0.68 -2.78 -10.22
N ARG A 62 0.47 -3.21 -11.47
CA ARG A 62 -0.82 -3.77 -11.95
C ARG A 62 -1.31 -5.01 -11.18
N ARG A 63 -0.41 -5.78 -10.57
CA ARG A 63 -0.76 -6.96 -9.75
C ARG A 63 -1.34 -6.58 -8.37
N LEU A 64 -1.30 -5.30 -8.00
CA LEU A 64 -1.81 -4.79 -6.75
C LEU A 64 -3.32 -4.56 -6.84
N THR A 65 -4.08 -5.38 -6.13
CA THR A 65 -5.54 -5.24 -6.03
C THR A 65 -5.92 -4.05 -5.15
N LEU A 66 -7.19 -3.62 -5.22
CA LEU A 66 -7.64 -2.37 -4.58
C LEU A 66 -7.45 -2.39 -3.06
N GLY A 67 -7.84 -3.46 -2.37
CA GLY A 67 -7.73 -3.57 -0.90
C GLY A 67 -6.29 -3.39 -0.39
N PRO A 68 -5.33 -4.21 -0.86
CA PRO A 68 -3.90 -4.05 -0.58
C PRO A 68 -3.35 -2.67 -0.92
N ALA A 69 -3.75 -2.10 -2.05
CA ALA A 69 -3.30 -0.77 -2.47
C ALA A 69 -3.78 0.33 -1.51
N VAL A 70 -5.06 0.30 -1.11
CA VAL A 70 -5.63 1.26 -0.14
C VAL A 70 -4.96 1.10 1.22
N PHE A 71 -4.76 -0.13 1.68
CA PHE A 71 -4.08 -0.41 2.94
C PHE A 71 -2.66 0.19 2.92
N LEU A 72 -1.90 -0.08 1.86
CA LEU A 72 -0.54 0.42 1.70
C LEU A 72 -0.46 1.95 1.60
N ALA A 73 -1.37 2.57 0.85
CA ALA A 73 -1.46 4.03 0.72
C ALA A 73 -1.72 4.72 2.07
N LYS A 74 -2.62 4.18 2.90
CA LYS A 74 -2.87 4.72 4.25
C LYS A 74 -1.62 4.72 5.11
N HIS A 75 -0.88 3.61 5.12
CA HIS A 75 0.35 3.50 5.91
C HIS A 75 1.47 4.40 5.39
N ALA A 76 1.66 4.49 4.06
CA ALA A 76 2.68 5.36 3.47
C ALA A 76 2.39 6.85 3.73
N LEU A 77 1.13 7.28 3.63
CA LEU A 77 0.75 8.66 3.91
C LEU A 77 0.81 9.01 5.41
N ALA A 78 0.43 8.08 6.28
CA ALA A 78 0.56 8.27 7.73
C ALA A 78 2.02 8.47 8.15
N ARG A 79 2.96 7.81 7.47
CA ARG A 79 4.41 7.94 7.72
C ARG A 79 5.02 9.22 7.16
N ARG A 80 4.42 9.78 6.09
CA ARG A 80 4.85 11.05 5.48
C ARG A 80 4.42 12.29 6.22
N ARG A 81 3.33 12.24 6.99
CA ARG A 81 2.95 13.36 7.87
C ARG A 81 3.95 13.40 9.03
N PRO A 82 4.88 14.37 9.09
CA PRO A 82 5.59 14.60 10.33
C PRO A 82 4.56 15.09 11.36
N ALA A 83 4.68 14.59 12.59
CA ALA A 83 4.00 15.17 13.74
C ALA A 83 4.45 16.63 13.94
#